data_AF-A0A8J8P6F5-F1
#
_entry.id   AF-A0A8J8P6F5-F1
#
_cell.length_a   1.000
_cell.length_b   1.000
_cell.length_c   1.000
_cell.angle_alpha   90.00
_cell.angle_beta   90.00
_cell.angle_gamma   90.00
#
_symmetry.space_group_name_H-M   'P 1'
#
loop_
_entity.id
_entity.type
_entity.pdbx_description
1 polymer ?
#
loop_
_entity_poly.entity_id
_entity_poly.type
_entity_poly.pdbx_seq_one_letter_code
_entity_poly.pdbx_strand_id
1 'polypeptide(L)'
;MEKMREAASAAQIAMIPGSIMVNIFLQAILNLIWGMLNDLSFLINLTMISITIPGLASSVMNIVLQFIYLDILQTDKWMTPYFTQEKDEDGNFIEDESYSQYFDQQGFQSMYTFNNLGSTLLFSFIFLALYSVYLLCKLLANIFPSIGKVGNYLEGKLFWNSTCRFIIQQFQPLLISALINLFQLNFVSVVTMLSSLFTIATIVVLVVFLWKMVRAIRCETYEEKQVSWAPLIEGINVESTAGKYWIPIILTKWTILSQTLVLLKDYPTFQMIIIGYLSLVSQILIIKGKPLASPMENKLCLFNDIMASLYLYGLYALSEPMGRNESKEACGLALLALVVFTISVNVLKLFTPATKVVSLQPTNTEPRADNTTFNISYNEQPLRTVAVLPQVMEHNGLFMREVRY
;
A
#
# COMPACT_ATOMS: atom_id res chain seq x y z
N MET A 1 17.68 41.21 -33.03
CA MET A 1 16.76 40.96 -31.90
C MET A 1 15.62 40.02 -32.24
N GLU A 2 14.97 40.17 -33.40
CA GLU A 2 13.81 39.35 -33.80
C GLU A 2 14.15 37.84 -33.92
N LYS A 3 15.25 37.49 -34.61
CA LYS A 3 15.74 36.10 -34.69
C LYS A 3 16.10 35.47 -33.32
N MET A 4 16.50 36.29 -32.34
CA MET A 4 16.76 35.79 -30.97
C MET A 4 15.45 35.54 -30.20
N ARG A 5 14.40 36.33 -30.44
CA ARG A 5 13.07 36.07 -29.88
C ARG A 5 12.43 34.83 -30.48
N GLU A 6 12.57 34.61 -31.78
CA GLU A 6 12.09 33.39 -32.45
C GLU A 6 12.85 32.14 -31.98
N ALA A 7 14.18 32.22 -31.83
CA ALA A 7 14.95 31.11 -31.27
C ALA A 7 14.57 30.79 -29.81
N ALA A 8 14.32 31.83 -28.99
CA ALA A 8 13.89 31.66 -27.61
C ALA A 8 12.48 31.07 -27.48
N SER A 9 11.53 31.49 -28.34
CA SER A 9 10.18 30.92 -28.34
C SER A 9 10.19 29.48 -28.85
N ALA A 10 10.98 29.16 -29.89
CA ALA A 10 11.15 27.79 -30.37
C ALA A 10 11.79 26.88 -29.31
N ALA A 11 12.77 27.38 -28.55
CA ALA A 11 13.37 26.64 -27.44
C ALA A 11 12.36 26.40 -26.30
N GLN A 12 11.56 27.40 -25.92
CA GLN A 12 10.50 27.23 -24.91
C GLN A 12 9.43 26.22 -25.37
N ILE A 13 9.03 26.28 -26.64
CA ILE A 13 8.07 25.34 -27.21
C ILE A 13 8.65 23.92 -27.26
N ALA A 14 9.94 23.73 -27.54
CA ALA A 14 10.60 22.42 -27.54
C ALA A 14 10.85 21.86 -26.12
N MET A 15 11.05 22.72 -25.12
CA MET A 15 11.19 22.31 -23.71
C MET A 15 9.89 21.73 -23.14
N ILE A 16 8.72 22.15 -23.64
CA ILE A 16 7.43 21.66 -23.16
C ILE A 16 7.26 20.16 -23.45
N PRO A 17 7.36 19.66 -24.71
CA PRO A 17 7.32 18.23 -25.02
C PRO A 17 8.41 17.43 -24.29
N GLY A 18 9.63 17.98 -24.19
CA GLY A 18 10.73 17.35 -23.45
C GLY A 18 10.39 17.13 -21.98
N SER A 19 9.88 18.16 -21.29
CA SER A 19 9.48 18.04 -19.88
C SER A 19 8.29 17.10 -19.68
N ILE A 20 7.34 17.07 -20.62
CA ILE A 20 6.21 16.13 -20.59
C ILE A 20 6.71 14.69 -20.75
N MET A 21 7.59 14.42 -21.72
CA MET A 21 8.15 13.08 -21.92
C MET A 21 8.95 12.61 -20.71
N VAL A 22 9.79 13.48 -20.13
CA VAL A 22 10.55 13.16 -18.92
C VAL A 22 9.61 12.87 -17.74
N ASN A 23 8.56 13.66 -17.56
CA ASN A 23 7.59 13.43 -16.48
C ASN A 23 6.79 12.13 -16.67
N ILE A 24 6.36 11.81 -17.89
CA ILE A 24 5.68 10.55 -18.20
C ILE A 24 6.62 9.36 -17.93
N PHE A 25 7.86 9.46 -18.40
CA PHE A 25 8.88 8.43 -18.20
C PHE A 25 9.19 8.23 -16.72
N LEU A 26 9.36 9.32 -15.96
CA LEU A 26 9.62 9.28 -14.53
C LEU A 26 8.42 8.70 -13.75
N GLN A 27 7.19 9.07 -14.09
CA GLN A 27 5.99 8.49 -13.47
C GLN A 27 5.87 6.99 -13.75
N ALA A 28 6.15 6.55 -14.98
CA ALA A 28 6.14 5.14 -15.34
C ALA A 28 7.20 4.36 -14.54
N ILE A 29 8.44 4.88 -14.46
CA ILE A 29 9.51 4.29 -13.66
C ILE A 29 9.11 4.22 -12.19
N LEU A 30 8.58 5.31 -11.62
CA LEU A 30 8.17 5.33 -10.22
C LEU A 30 7.10 4.28 -9.95
N ASN A 31 6.03 4.22 -10.74
CA ASN A 31 4.97 3.22 -10.58
C ASN A 31 5.51 1.79 -10.61
N LEU A 32 6.47 1.51 -11.48
CA LEU A 32 7.08 0.20 -11.58
C LEU A 32 8.02 -0.11 -10.40
N ILE A 33 8.83 0.87 -9.99
CA ILE A 33 9.66 0.77 -8.77
C ILE A 33 8.75 0.46 -7.59
N TRP A 34 7.62 1.16 -7.44
CA TRP A 34 6.66 0.91 -6.36
C TRP A 34 6.09 -0.51 -6.39
N GLY A 35 5.74 -1.03 -7.57
CA GLY A 35 5.31 -2.41 -7.71
C GLY A 35 6.38 -3.41 -7.25
N MET A 36 7.63 -3.19 -7.67
CA MET A 36 8.77 -4.00 -7.25
C MET A 36 9.02 -3.89 -5.74
N LEU A 37 8.95 -2.69 -5.16
CA LEU A 37 9.14 -2.45 -3.73
C LEU A 37 8.11 -3.21 -2.88
N ASN A 38 6.84 -3.21 -3.28
CA ASN A 38 5.79 -3.94 -2.58
C ASN A 38 5.98 -5.46 -2.64
N ASP A 39 6.45 -5.98 -3.78
CA ASP A 39 6.69 -7.41 -3.93
C ASP A 39 7.95 -7.85 -3.16
N LEU A 40 8.99 -7.03 -3.16
CA LEU A 40 10.23 -7.31 -2.44
C LEU A 40 10.09 -7.09 -0.92
N SER A 41 9.22 -6.18 -0.46
CA SER A 41 9.01 -5.95 0.97
C SER A 41 8.50 -7.21 1.67
N PHE A 42 7.63 -8.00 1.02
CA PHE A 42 7.22 -9.30 1.54
C PHE A 42 8.40 -10.23 1.74
N LEU A 43 9.28 -10.34 0.73
CA LEU A 43 10.47 -11.20 0.78
C LEU A 43 11.46 -10.75 1.86
N ILE A 44 11.72 -9.45 1.96
CA ILE A 44 12.61 -8.88 2.96
C ILE A 44 12.10 -9.13 4.37
N ASN A 45 10.81 -8.93 4.61
CA ASN A 45 10.22 -9.16 5.94
C ASN A 45 10.31 -10.63 6.40
N LEU A 46 10.57 -11.59 5.50
CA LEU A 46 10.85 -12.98 5.90
C LEU A 46 12.17 -13.12 6.67
N THR A 47 13.09 -12.17 6.54
CA THR A 47 14.36 -12.17 7.31
C THR A 47 14.15 -11.84 8.79
N MET A 48 12.98 -11.33 9.19
CA MET A 48 12.60 -11.14 10.60
C MET A 48 12.29 -12.46 11.31
N ILE A 49 12.13 -13.56 10.58
CA ILE A 49 12.01 -14.88 11.19
C ILE A 49 13.31 -15.16 11.95
N SER A 50 13.20 -15.61 13.19
CA SER A 50 14.31 -15.77 14.15
C SER A 50 15.31 -16.88 13.77
N ILE A 51 15.93 -16.76 12.60
CA ILE A 51 16.88 -17.70 12.00
C ILE A 51 18.12 -16.92 11.60
N THR A 52 19.28 -17.34 12.09
CA THR A 52 20.56 -16.69 11.79
C THR A 52 20.94 -16.91 10.32
N ILE A 53 20.98 -15.83 9.55
CA ILE A 53 21.45 -15.83 8.16
C ILE A 53 22.98 -15.68 8.15
N PRO A 54 23.72 -16.40 7.28
CA PRO A 54 25.18 -16.22 7.15
C PRO A 54 25.57 -14.78 6.84
N GLY A 55 26.72 -14.34 7.37
CA GLY A 55 27.12 -12.93 7.37
C GLY A 55 27.12 -12.24 6.01
N LEU A 56 27.61 -12.90 4.95
CA LEU A 56 27.60 -12.32 3.60
C LEU A 56 26.18 -12.07 3.07
N ALA A 57 25.26 -13.02 3.29
CA ALA A 57 23.87 -12.88 2.87
C ALA A 57 23.15 -11.80 3.69
N SER A 58 23.40 -11.73 5.00
CA SER A 58 22.89 -10.66 5.87
C SER A 58 23.34 -9.28 5.39
N SER A 59 24.62 -9.08 5.09
CA SER A 59 25.15 -7.80 4.58
C SER A 59 24.48 -7.35 3.28
N VAL A 60 24.25 -8.26 2.34
CA VAL A 60 23.55 -7.89 1.10
C VAL A 60 22.08 -7.61 1.35
N MET A 61 21.41 -8.37 2.20
CA MET A 61 20.01 -8.11 2.56
C MET A 61 19.84 -6.73 3.20
N ASN A 62 20.78 -6.28 4.03
CA ASN A 62 20.77 -4.93 4.60
C ASN A 62 20.89 -3.84 3.52
N ILE A 63 21.68 -4.06 2.46
CA ILE A 63 21.76 -3.13 1.33
C ILE A 63 20.40 -3.09 0.59
N VAL A 64 19.81 -4.24 0.29
CA VAL A 64 18.50 -4.31 -0.39
C VAL A 64 17.41 -3.64 0.46
N LEU A 65 17.49 -3.79 1.79
CA LEU A 65 16.59 -3.19 2.75
C LEU A 65 16.62 -1.66 2.72
N GLN A 66 17.82 -1.07 2.67
CA GLN A 66 17.98 0.38 2.53
C GLN A 66 17.31 0.91 1.26
N PHE A 67 17.41 0.17 0.15
CA PHE A 67 16.71 0.51 -1.08
C PHE A 67 15.20 0.37 -0.95
N ILE A 68 14.71 -0.65 -0.23
CA ILE A 68 13.28 -0.94 -0.16
C ILE A 68 12.52 0.03 0.73
N TYR A 69 13.08 0.36 1.89
CA TYR A 69 12.50 1.37 2.78
C TYR A 69 12.79 2.80 2.34
N LEU A 70 13.45 2.98 1.19
CA LEU A 70 13.89 4.27 0.69
C LEU A 70 14.60 5.07 1.80
N ASP A 71 15.46 4.38 2.54
CA ASP A 71 16.26 4.95 3.63
C ASP A 71 17.43 5.78 3.07
N ILE A 72 17.09 6.66 2.13
CA ILE A 72 17.99 7.62 1.49
C ILE A 72 18.18 8.83 2.41
N LEU A 73 17.15 9.15 3.18
CA LEU A 73 17.18 10.20 4.18
C LEU A 73 17.62 9.59 5.49
N GLN A 74 18.74 10.05 6.07
CA GLN A 74 19.24 9.63 7.38
C GLN A 74 18.35 10.16 8.51
N THR A 75 17.09 9.76 8.49
CA THR A 75 16.03 10.29 9.34
C THR A 75 16.29 9.98 10.80
N ASP A 76 16.84 8.81 11.09
CA ASP A 76 17.22 8.41 12.45
C ASP A 76 18.16 9.44 13.07
N LYS A 77 19.21 9.85 12.36
CA LYS A 77 20.15 10.87 12.87
C LYS A 77 19.49 12.22 13.16
N TRP A 78 18.45 12.58 12.42
CA TRP A 78 17.74 13.84 12.61
C TRP A 78 16.66 13.75 13.69
N MET A 79 16.03 12.58 13.83
CA MET A 79 14.85 12.38 14.67
C MET A 79 15.24 11.86 16.07
N THR A 80 16.23 10.98 16.18
CA THR A 80 16.68 10.38 17.46
C THR A 80 16.82 11.41 18.59
N PRO A 81 17.49 12.58 18.42
CA PRO A 81 17.61 13.56 19.52
C PRO A 81 16.28 14.07 20.09
N TYR A 82 15.21 14.04 19.30
CA TYR A 82 13.88 14.49 19.69
C TYR A 82 13.02 13.37 20.29
N PHE A 83 13.31 12.10 19.96
CA PHE A 83 12.47 10.95 20.31
C PHE A 83 13.11 9.92 21.27
N THR A 84 14.42 9.92 21.48
CA THR A 84 15.08 9.17 22.56
C THR A 84 15.47 10.13 23.68
N GLN A 85 14.56 10.36 24.63
CA GLN A 85 14.77 11.32 25.73
C GLN A 85 14.77 10.69 27.12
N GLU A 86 14.71 9.37 27.24
CA GLU A 86 14.83 8.75 28.56
C GLU A 86 16.30 8.80 28.97
N LYS A 87 16.55 9.55 30.06
CA LYS A 87 17.84 9.60 30.72
C LYS A 87 17.78 8.76 31.99
N ASP A 88 18.84 8.03 32.27
CA ASP A 88 19.02 7.34 33.54
C ASP A 88 19.19 8.35 34.70
N GLU A 89 19.29 7.83 35.92
CA GLU A 89 19.50 8.65 37.12
C GLU A 89 20.81 9.47 37.05
N ASP A 90 21.78 9.00 36.27
CA ASP A 90 23.08 9.63 36.05
C ASP A 90 23.06 10.65 34.89
N GLY A 91 21.92 10.83 34.22
CA GLY A 91 21.72 11.76 33.12
C GLY A 91 22.24 11.27 31.75
N ASN A 92 22.66 10.00 31.64
CA ASN A 92 23.01 9.35 30.39
C ASN A 92 21.74 8.92 29.66
N PHE A 93 21.78 8.92 28.32
CA PHE A 93 20.65 8.40 27.55
C PHE A 93 20.56 6.89 27.70
N ILE A 94 19.38 6.39 28.06
CA ILE A 94 19.09 4.96 28.07
C ILE A 94 19.02 4.53 26.59
N GLU A 95 19.89 3.60 26.20
CA GLU A 95 19.83 3.01 24.87
C GLU A 95 18.50 2.26 24.71
N ASP A 96 17.80 2.56 23.62
CA ASP A 96 16.55 1.90 23.29
C ASP A 96 16.84 0.44 22.94
N GLU A 97 16.16 -0.49 23.60
CA GLU A 97 16.35 -1.91 23.33
C GLU A 97 15.51 -2.31 22.12
N SER A 98 16.12 -3.01 21.16
CA SER A 98 15.39 -3.56 20.03
C SER A 98 14.44 -4.69 20.47
N TYR A 99 13.33 -4.87 19.75
CA TYR A 99 12.37 -5.94 20.04
C TYR A 99 12.98 -7.35 19.94
N SER A 100 13.89 -7.52 18.97
CA SER A 100 14.85 -8.62 18.88
C SER A 100 15.96 -8.24 17.90
N GLN A 101 17.06 -8.99 17.95
CA GLN A 101 18.20 -8.82 17.02
C GLN A 101 17.81 -8.94 15.54
N TYR A 102 16.75 -9.72 15.24
CA TYR A 102 16.27 -9.91 13.87
C TYR A 102 15.45 -8.72 13.39
N PHE A 103 14.76 -8.02 14.30
CA PHE A 103 14.03 -6.79 14.01
C PHE A 103 14.98 -5.59 13.85
N ASP A 104 16.04 -5.53 14.66
CA ASP A 104 17.09 -4.51 14.55
C ASP A 104 17.75 -4.51 13.15
N GLN A 105 18.11 -5.69 12.63
CA GLN A 105 18.63 -5.85 11.28
C GLN A 105 17.67 -5.36 10.18
N GLN A 106 16.39 -5.19 10.51
CA GLN A 106 15.36 -4.78 9.57
C GLN A 106 14.95 -3.31 9.71
N GLY A 107 15.66 -2.53 10.53
CA GLY A 107 15.35 -1.13 10.80
C GLY A 107 14.34 -0.91 11.93
N PHE A 108 13.94 -1.97 12.65
CA PHE A 108 13.07 -1.88 13.83
C PHE A 108 13.91 -1.93 15.11
N GLN A 109 14.76 -0.91 15.26
CA GLN A 109 15.80 -0.84 16.29
C GLN A 109 15.26 -0.43 17.67
N SER A 110 14.01 0.01 17.73
CA SER A 110 13.39 0.63 18.91
C SER A 110 12.09 -0.10 19.28
N MET A 111 11.65 0.03 20.53
CA MET A 111 10.29 -0.37 20.91
C MET A 111 9.25 0.67 20.49
N TYR A 112 9.66 1.90 20.21
CA TYR A 112 8.79 3.02 19.93
C TYR A 112 8.49 3.17 18.43
N THR A 113 7.21 3.32 18.10
CA THR A 113 6.73 3.43 16.71
C THR A 113 7.38 4.57 15.93
N PHE A 114 7.63 5.73 16.55
CA PHE A 114 8.23 6.86 15.83
C PHE A 114 9.65 6.60 15.35
N ASN A 115 10.47 5.94 16.16
CA ASN A 115 11.84 5.60 15.80
C ASN A 115 11.85 4.57 14.67
N ASN A 116 10.97 3.56 14.74
CA ASN A 116 10.90 2.50 13.73
C ASN A 116 10.31 2.93 12.37
N LEU A 117 9.68 4.11 12.27
CA LEU A 117 9.07 4.55 11.00
C LEU A 117 10.04 5.28 10.07
N GLY A 118 11.18 5.78 10.57
CA GLY A 118 12.18 6.47 9.76
C GLY A 118 11.58 7.48 8.76
N SER A 119 11.84 7.26 7.47
CA SER A 119 11.35 8.12 6.37
C SER A 119 9.81 8.16 6.25
N THR A 120 9.12 7.08 6.63
CA THR A 120 7.64 7.01 6.63
C THR A 120 7.02 8.02 7.60
N LEU A 121 7.70 8.33 8.70
CA LEU A 121 7.26 9.37 9.62
C LEU A 121 7.34 10.76 8.98
N LEU A 122 8.42 11.06 8.24
CA LEU A 122 8.53 12.32 7.49
C LEU A 122 7.43 12.45 6.44
N PHE A 123 7.16 11.39 5.68
CA PHE A 123 6.04 11.40 4.72
C PHE A 123 4.70 11.65 5.43
N SER A 124 4.49 11.03 6.59
CA SER A 124 3.28 11.26 7.40
C SER A 124 3.14 12.74 7.80
N PHE A 125 4.24 13.41 8.17
CA PHE A 125 4.22 14.85 8.46
C PHE A 125 3.97 15.70 7.21
N ILE A 126 4.54 15.34 6.05
CA ILE A 126 4.24 16.02 4.77
C ILE A 126 2.75 15.91 4.45
N PHE A 127 2.16 14.71 4.61
CA PHE A 127 0.72 14.52 4.43
C PHE A 127 -0.08 15.38 5.41
N LEU A 128 0.28 15.39 6.69
CA LEU A 128 -0.37 16.23 7.71
C LEU A 128 -0.29 17.73 7.38
N ALA A 129 0.86 18.20 6.90
CA ALA A 129 1.05 19.58 6.46
C ALA A 129 0.19 19.90 5.24
N LEU A 130 0.14 19.01 4.25
CA LEU A 130 -0.71 19.17 3.06
C LEU A 130 -2.20 19.21 3.42
N TYR A 131 -2.64 18.36 4.37
CA TYR A 131 -3.99 18.41 4.92
C TYR A 131 -4.28 19.72 5.65
N SER A 132 -3.32 20.21 6.44
CA SER A 132 -3.45 21.50 7.13
C SER A 132 -3.60 22.67 6.15
N VAL A 133 -2.79 22.69 5.09
CA VAL A 133 -2.89 23.68 4.00
C VAL A 133 -4.24 23.58 3.31
N TYR A 134 -4.71 22.37 3.00
CA TYR A 134 -6.03 22.15 2.42
C TYR A 134 -7.15 22.73 3.30
N LEU A 135 -7.14 22.42 4.61
CA LEU A 135 -8.14 22.94 5.55
C LEU A 135 -8.11 24.47 5.62
N LEU A 136 -6.91 25.05 5.68
CA LEU A 136 -6.72 26.50 5.67
C LEU A 136 -7.24 27.13 4.35
N CYS A 137 -7.00 26.50 3.21
CA CYS A 137 -7.57 26.93 1.92
C CYS A 137 -9.09 26.89 1.93
N LYS A 138 -9.73 25.86 2.51
CA LYS A 138 -11.19 25.77 2.63
C LYS A 138 -11.76 26.84 3.57
N LEU A 139 -11.10 27.11 4.69
CA LEU A 139 -11.51 28.18 5.61
C LEU A 139 -11.41 29.56 4.96
N LEU A 140 -10.30 29.83 4.25
CA LEU A 140 -10.07 31.10 3.56
C LEU A 140 -10.87 31.25 2.26
N ALA A 141 -11.37 30.17 1.67
CA ALA A 141 -12.16 30.22 0.43
C ALA A 141 -13.43 31.07 0.58
N ASN A 142 -13.98 31.15 1.80
CA ASN A 142 -15.13 32.00 2.11
C ASN A 142 -14.80 33.50 1.99
N ILE A 143 -13.54 33.88 2.21
CA ILE A 143 -13.06 35.27 2.14
C ILE A 143 -12.48 35.57 0.75
N PHE A 144 -11.72 34.62 0.20
CA PHE A 144 -11.01 34.76 -1.06
C PHE A 144 -11.39 33.62 -2.02
N PRO A 145 -12.35 33.83 -2.93
CA PRO A 145 -12.84 32.80 -3.84
C PRO A 145 -11.74 32.14 -4.71
N SER A 146 -10.68 32.88 -5.02
CA SER A 146 -9.52 32.37 -5.77
C SER A 146 -8.78 31.24 -5.02
N ILE A 147 -8.72 31.29 -3.68
CA ILE A 147 -8.10 30.24 -2.85
C ILE A 147 -8.96 28.97 -2.89
N GLY A 148 -10.28 29.11 -3.04
CA GLY A 148 -11.18 27.97 -3.23
C GLY A 148 -10.80 27.08 -4.41
N LYS A 149 -10.26 27.66 -5.50
CA LYS A 149 -9.76 26.88 -6.64
C LYS A 149 -8.56 25.99 -6.26
N VAL A 150 -7.63 26.51 -5.46
CA VAL A 150 -6.48 25.73 -4.95
C VAL A 150 -6.96 24.66 -3.97
N GLY A 151 -7.89 24.98 -3.08
CA GLY A 151 -8.49 24.02 -2.16
C GLY A 151 -9.15 22.85 -2.89
N ASN A 152 -9.93 23.12 -3.94
CA ASN A 152 -10.57 22.07 -4.76
C ASN A 152 -9.56 21.27 -5.59
N TYR A 153 -8.47 21.90 -6.06
CA TYR A 153 -7.37 21.21 -6.72
C TYR A 153 -6.66 20.23 -5.76
N LEU A 154 -6.33 20.70 -4.55
CA LEU A 154 -5.75 19.87 -3.50
C LEU A 154 -6.71 18.75 -3.09
N GLU A 155 -8.01 19.02 -3.03
CA GLU A 155 -9.03 18.03 -2.71
C GLU A 155 -8.94 16.80 -3.63
N GLY A 156 -8.99 17.03 -4.95
CA GLY A 156 -8.95 15.95 -5.93
C GLY A 156 -7.60 15.22 -6.02
N LYS A 157 -6.52 15.80 -5.47
CA LYS A 157 -5.18 15.19 -5.47
C LYS A 157 -4.84 14.47 -4.17
N LEU A 158 -5.11 15.10 -3.03
CA LEU A 158 -4.76 14.59 -1.70
C LEU A 158 -5.75 13.53 -1.22
N PHE A 159 -7.04 13.78 -1.41
CA PHE A 159 -8.08 12.88 -0.91
C PHE A 159 -8.18 11.65 -1.79
N TRP A 160 -8.29 10.51 -1.12
CA TRP A 160 -8.40 9.17 -1.67
C TRP A 160 -7.19 8.69 -2.47
N ASN A 161 -6.67 9.45 -3.44
CA ASN A 161 -5.57 8.96 -4.28
C ASN A 161 -4.26 8.81 -3.52
N SER A 162 -3.66 9.94 -3.11
CA SER A 162 -2.38 9.90 -2.41
C SER A 162 -2.50 9.20 -1.06
N THR A 163 -3.61 9.37 -0.35
CA THR A 163 -3.78 8.79 0.99
C THR A 163 -4.01 7.28 0.97
N CYS A 164 -4.86 6.75 0.10
CA CYS A 164 -5.02 5.30 0.01
C CYS A 164 -3.75 4.63 -0.49
N ARG A 165 -3.06 5.23 -1.47
CA ARG A 165 -1.75 4.73 -1.93
C ARG A 165 -0.73 4.73 -0.80
N PHE A 166 -0.63 5.83 -0.05
CA PHE A 166 0.27 5.92 1.10
C PHE A 166 -0.05 4.84 2.15
N ILE A 167 -1.31 4.71 2.56
CA ILE A 167 -1.72 3.71 3.55
C ILE A 167 -1.41 2.30 3.07
N ILE A 168 -1.66 1.97 1.79
CA ILE A 168 -1.36 0.64 1.25
C ILE A 168 0.15 0.38 1.23
N GLN A 169 0.93 1.32 0.71
CA GLN A 169 2.38 1.18 0.62
C GLN A 169 3.02 1.04 2.02
N GLN A 170 2.52 1.81 2.97
CA GLN A 170 3.04 1.85 4.34
C GLN A 170 2.30 0.92 5.29
N PHE A 171 1.36 0.11 4.79
CA PHE A 171 0.48 -0.72 5.61
C PHE A 171 1.29 -1.64 6.53
N GLN A 172 2.23 -2.38 5.94
CA GLN A 172 3.01 -3.38 6.67
C GLN A 172 4.02 -2.75 7.65
N PRO A 173 4.85 -1.76 7.27
CA PRO A 173 5.74 -1.07 8.22
C PRO A 173 4.97 -0.42 9.38
N LEU A 174 3.87 0.28 9.10
CA LEU A 174 3.02 0.89 10.13
C LEU A 174 2.48 -0.16 11.10
N LEU A 175 2.02 -1.30 10.58
CA LEU A 175 1.46 -2.37 11.40
C LEU A 175 2.54 -3.05 12.25
N ILE A 176 3.72 -3.36 11.70
CA ILE A 176 4.82 -3.97 12.46
C ILE A 176 5.27 -3.04 13.58
N SER A 177 5.57 -1.77 13.27
CA SER A 177 5.99 -0.79 14.28
C SER A 177 4.94 -0.62 15.38
N ALA A 178 3.66 -0.54 15.00
CA ALA A 178 2.57 -0.42 15.95
C ALA A 178 2.42 -1.68 16.83
N LEU A 179 2.56 -2.88 16.27
CA LEU A 179 2.49 -4.13 17.02
C LEU A 179 3.66 -4.28 18.01
N ILE A 180 4.87 -3.86 17.65
CA ILE A 180 6.03 -3.85 18.55
C ILE A 180 5.74 -2.93 19.75
N ASN A 181 5.37 -1.68 19.49
CA ASN A 181 5.12 -0.70 20.55
C ASN A 181 3.90 -1.06 21.41
N LEU A 182 2.94 -1.83 20.88
CA LEU A 182 1.79 -2.31 21.64
C LEU A 182 2.20 -3.17 22.86
N PHE A 183 3.33 -3.87 22.79
CA PHE A 183 3.85 -4.66 23.91
C PHE A 183 4.45 -3.81 25.04
N GLN A 184 4.81 -2.56 24.75
CA GLN A 184 5.47 -1.65 25.68
C GLN A 184 4.85 -0.26 25.62
N LEU A 185 3.51 -0.20 25.69
CA LEU A 185 2.82 1.08 25.82
C LEU A 185 3.28 1.79 27.09
N ASN A 186 3.97 2.91 26.90
CA ASN A 186 4.49 3.76 27.95
C ASN A 186 3.87 5.15 27.84
N PHE A 187 3.40 5.69 28.97
CA PHE A 187 2.73 6.98 29.09
C PHE A 187 3.41 7.91 30.11
N VAL A 188 4.63 7.59 30.54
CA VAL A 188 5.35 8.35 31.57
C VAL A 188 5.92 9.65 31.01
N SER A 189 6.61 9.60 29.86
CA SER A 189 7.19 10.78 29.22
C SER A 189 6.31 11.27 28.07
N VAL A 190 6.38 12.57 27.73
CA VAL A 190 5.56 13.14 26.63
C VAL A 190 5.82 12.43 25.31
N VAL A 191 7.08 12.10 25.05
CA VAL A 191 7.51 11.42 23.82
C VAL A 191 6.95 10.01 23.75
N THR A 192 7.08 9.22 24.82
CA THR A 192 6.56 7.84 24.87
C THR A 192 5.03 7.83 24.84
N MET A 193 4.39 8.77 25.54
CA MET A 193 2.94 8.99 25.47
C MET A 193 2.48 9.27 24.03
N LEU A 194 3.16 10.19 23.31
CA LEU A 194 2.81 10.48 21.92
C LEU A 194 3.01 9.26 21.02
N SER A 195 4.09 8.50 21.21
CA SER A 195 4.35 7.26 20.45
C SER A 195 3.29 6.19 20.71
N SER A 196 2.88 6.01 21.97
CA SER A 196 1.82 5.08 22.38
C SER A 196 0.44 5.50 21.84
N LEU A 197 0.10 6.78 21.92
CA LEU A 197 -1.15 7.31 21.35
C LEU A 197 -1.17 7.18 19.83
N PHE A 198 -0.05 7.48 19.16
CA PHE A 198 0.09 7.30 17.72
C PHE A 198 -0.08 5.83 17.34
N THR A 199 0.49 4.90 18.10
CA THR A 199 0.33 3.45 17.90
C THR A 199 -1.13 3.01 17.94
N ILE A 200 -1.87 3.44 18.96
CA ILE A 200 -3.31 3.14 19.08
C ILE A 200 -4.07 3.74 17.89
N ALA A 201 -3.79 5.00 17.54
CA ALA A 201 -4.42 5.66 16.41
C ALA A 201 -4.13 4.96 15.08
N THR A 202 -2.87 4.53 14.84
CA THR A 202 -2.47 3.76 13.66
C THR A 202 -3.24 2.47 13.55
N ILE A 203 -3.33 1.66 14.62
CA ILE A 203 -4.08 0.40 14.61
C ILE A 203 -5.56 0.66 14.27
N VAL A 204 -6.19 1.66 14.91
CA VAL A 204 -7.59 2.02 14.63
C VAL A 204 -7.76 2.44 13.18
N VAL A 205 -6.88 3.30 12.64
CA VAL A 205 -6.93 3.74 11.24
C VAL A 205 -6.78 2.58 10.28
N LEU A 206 -5.84 1.65 10.50
CA LEU A 206 -5.63 0.49 9.64
C LEU A 206 -6.84 -0.46 9.66
N VAL A 207 -7.44 -0.70 10.83
CA VAL A 207 -8.66 -1.53 10.95
C VAL A 207 -9.86 -0.88 10.26
N VAL A 208 -10.09 0.41 10.49
CA VAL A 208 -11.17 1.17 9.83
C VAL A 208 -10.95 1.19 8.32
N PHE A 209 -9.72 1.37 7.86
CA PHE A 209 -9.37 1.35 6.45
C PHE A 209 -9.69 0.00 5.80
N LEU A 210 -9.27 -1.12 6.41
CA LEU A 210 -9.61 -2.47 5.95
C LEU A 210 -11.12 -2.67 5.87
N TRP A 211 -11.86 -2.30 6.92
CA TRP A 211 -13.32 -2.43 6.96
C TRP A 211 -13.99 -1.60 5.86
N LYS A 212 -13.57 -0.33 5.69
CA LYS A 212 -14.08 0.56 4.64
C LYS A 212 -13.82 -0.01 3.25
N MET A 213 -12.64 -0.58 3.00
CA MET A 213 -12.35 -1.21 1.71
C MET A 213 -13.21 -2.43 1.42
N VAL A 214 -13.37 -3.33 2.40
CA VAL A 214 -14.24 -4.50 2.24
C VAL A 214 -15.69 -4.06 1.97
N ARG A 215 -16.15 -3.01 2.63
CA ARG A 215 -17.47 -2.43 2.40
C ARG A 215 -17.60 -1.78 1.02
N ALA A 216 -16.63 -0.99 0.60
CA ALA A 216 -16.62 -0.33 -0.72
C ALA A 216 -16.74 -1.36 -1.85
N ILE A 217 -16.02 -2.48 -1.74
CA ILE A 217 -16.10 -3.59 -2.71
C ILE A 217 -17.51 -4.17 -2.81
N ARG A 218 -18.25 -4.26 -1.70
CA ARG A 218 -19.61 -4.83 -1.66
C ARG A 218 -20.71 -3.87 -2.10
N CYS A 219 -20.60 -2.58 -1.78
CA CYS A 219 -21.74 -1.67 -1.82
C CYS A 219 -21.81 -0.75 -3.04
N GLU A 220 -20.69 -0.44 -3.70
CA GLU A 220 -20.70 0.59 -4.74
C GLU A 220 -20.87 0.00 -6.15
N THR A 221 -21.68 0.70 -6.96
CA THR A 221 -21.80 0.50 -8.41
C THR A 221 -20.47 0.80 -9.09
N TYR A 222 -20.25 0.20 -10.26
CA TYR A 222 -18.97 0.25 -10.97
C TYR A 222 -18.48 1.68 -11.27
N GLU A 223 -19.40 2.59 -11.61
CA GLU A 223 -19.08 3.97 -11.98
C GLU A 223 -18.59 4.82 -10.79
N GLU A 224 -19.22 4.68 -9.62
CA GLU A 224 -18.84 5.41 -8.41
C GLU A 224 -17.47 4.94 -7.88
N LYS A 225 -17.20 3.63 -8.01
CA LYS A 225 -15.89 3.04 -7.69
C LYS A 225 -14.75 3.62 -8.52
N GLN A 226 -15.01 3.92 -9.79
CA GLN A 226 -13.95 4.34 -10.70
C GLN A 226 -13.40 5.73 -10.38
N VAL A 227 -14.20 6.62 -9.78
CA VAL A 227 -13.77 7.98 -9.46
C VAL A 227 -13.06 8.05 -8.11
N SER A 228 -13.65 7.50 -7.05
CA SER A 228 -13.11 7.61 -5.69
C SER A 228 -12.03 6.57 -5.38
N TRP A 229 -12.13 5.37 -5.98
CA TRP A 229 -11.25 4.25 -5.68
C TRP A 229 -10.36 3.85 -6.86
N ALA A 230 -10.26 4.70 -7.89
CA ALA A 230 -9.27 4.59 -8.98
C ALA A 230 -7.89 4.06 -8.56
N PRO A 231 -7.26 4.58 -7.49
CA PRO A 231 -5.92 4.15 -7.08
C PRO A 231 -5.88 2.72 -6.55
N LEU A 232 -6.99 2.22 -6.00
CA LEU A 232 -7.09 0.85 -5.49
C LEU A 232 -7.31 -0.16 -6.59
N ILE A 233 -8.04 0.24 -7.64
CA ILE A 233 -8.42 -0.63 -8.75
C ILE A 233 -7.42 -0.60 -9.91
N GLU A 234 -6.42 0.30 -9.85
CA GLU A 234 -5.38 0.40 -10.88
C GLU A 234 -4.61 -0.92 -10.98
N GLY A 235 -4.59 -1.50 -12.20
CA GLY A 235 -3.96 -2.79 -12.45
C GLY A 235 -4.78 -4.01 -12.01
N ILE A 236 -6.00 -3.84 -11.49
CA ILE A 236 -6.86 -4.94 -11.04
C ILE A 236 -7.89 -5.31 -12.10
N ASN A 237 -8.09 -6.61 -12.31
CA ASN A 237 -9.19 -7.13 -13.10
C ASN A 237 -10.49 -7.13 -12.29
N VAL A 238 -11.15 -5.97 -12.27
CA VAL A 238 -12.43 -5.72 -11.59
C VAL A 238 -13.60 -6.58 -12.08
N GLU A 239 -13.51 -7.16 -13.27
CA GLU A 239 -14.51 -8.09 -13.80
C GLU A 239 -14.42 -9.46 -13.12
N SER A 240 -13.21 -9.89 -12.77
CA SER A 240 -12.96 -11.14 -12.06
C SER A 240 -13.38 -11.05 -10.59
N THR A 241 -13.99 -12.12 -10.07
CA THR A 241 -14.34 -12.20 -8.64
C THR A 241 -13.08 -12.11 -7.77
N ALA A 242 -11.97 -12.72 -8.20
CA ALA A 242 -10.70 -12.64 -7.48
C ALA A 242 -10.14 -11.22 -7.45
N GLY A 243 -10.19 -10.48 -8.57
CA GLY A 243 -9.74 -9.09 -8.64
C GLY A 243 -10.52 -8.18 -7.70
N LYS A 244 -11.86 -8.34 -7.61
CA LYS A 244 -12.69 -7.57 -6.66
C LYS A 244 -12.21 -7.68 -5.20
N TYR A 245 -11.72 -8.85 -4.80
CA TYR A 245 -11.26 -9.10 -3.43
C TYR A 245 -9.73 -9.07 -3.28
N TRP A 246 -8.99 -8.75 -4.35
CA TRP A 246 -7.54 -8.87 -4.37
C TRP A 246 -6.85 -8.01 -3.31
N ILE A 247 -7.17 -6.72 -3.24
CA ILE A 247 -6.55 -5.81 -2.25
C ILE A 247 -6.87 -6.24 -0.81
N PRO A 248 -8.13 -6.49 -0.39
CA PRO A 248 -8.40 -6.98 0.95
C PRO A 248 -7.67 -8.28 1.27
N ILE A 249 -7.56 -9.21 0.32
CA ILE A 249 -6.83 -10.47 0.51
C ILE A 249 -5.34 -10.20 0.77
N ILE A 250 -4.71 -9.33 -0.02
CA ILE A 250 -3.30 -8.99 0.16
C ILE A 250 -3.07 -8.27 1.48
N LEU A 251 -3.90 -7.29 1.85
CA LEU A 251 -3.74 -6.63 3.15
C LEU A 251 -4.03 -7.57 4.32
N THR A 252 -4.93 -8.54 4.16
CA THR A 252 -5.16 -9.59 5.16
C THR A 252 -3.92 -10.49 5.28
N LYS A 253 -3.32 -10.89 4.15
CA LYS A 253 -2.05 -11.63 4.13
C LYS A 253 -0.95 -10.86 4.87
N TRP A 254 -0.79 -9.57 4.59
CA TRP A 254 0.17 -8.72 5.29
C TRP A 254 -0.14 -8.57 6.77
N THR A 255 -1.42 -8.47 7.14
CA THR A 255 -1.84 -8.42 8.55
C THR A 255 -1.43 -9.70 9.29
N ILE A 256 -1.73 -10.87 8.74
CA ILE A 256 -1.38 -12.15 9.35
C ILE A 256 0.14 -12.33 9.37
N LEU A 257 0.86 -11.91 8.33
CA LEU A 257 2.32 -11.90 8.30
C LEU A 257 2.89 -11.05 9.45
N SER A 258 2.51 -9.78 9.57
CA SER A 258 3.00 -8.89 10.63
C SER A 258 2.70 -9.44 12.03
N GLN A 259 1.48 -9.95 12.25
CA GLN A 259 1.11 -10.59 13.51
C GLN A 259 1.96 -11.84 13.78
N THR A 260 2.21 -12.66 12.77
CA THR A 260 3.02 -13.87 12.89
C THR A 260 4.47 -13.53 13.22
N LEU A 261 5.05 -12.53 12.55
CA LEU A 261 6.42 -12.10 12.78
C LEU A 261 6.61 -11.54 14.20
N VAL A 262 5.70 -10.69 14.67
CA VAL A 262 5.82 -10.06 15.99
C VAL A 262 5.38 -11.02 17.11
N LEU A 263 4.16 -11.57 17.06
CA LEU A 263 3.58 -12.36 18.17
C LEU A 263 4.25 -13.72 18.36
N LEU A 264 4.80 -14.32 17.29
CA LEU A 264 5.44 -15.64 17.33
C LEU A 264 6.96 -15.55 17.18
N LYS A 265 7.59 -14.45 17.60
CA LYS A 265 9.05 -14.23 17.44
C LYS A 265 9.90 -15.37 17.99
N ASP A 266 9.46 -16.01 19.07
CA ASP A 266 10.18 -17.10 19.74
C ASP A 266 9.88 -18.48 19.12
N TYR A 267 9.03 -18.53 18.10
CA TYR A 267 8.48 -19.74 17.50
C TYR A 267 8.67 -19.77 15.96
N PRO A 268 9.91 -19.74 15.45
CA PRO A 268 10.19 -19.61 14.02
C PRO A 268 9.58 -20.73 13.16
N THR A 269 9.48 -21.95 13.68
CA THR A 269 8.80 -23.06 12.98
C THR A 269 7.33 -22.78 12.71
N PHE A 270 6.61 -22.23 13.70
CA PHE A 270 5.21 -21.85 13.53
C PHE A 270 5.09 -20.66 12.57
N GLN A 271 6.02 -19.70 12.63
CA GLN A 271 6.07 -18.60 11.66
C GLN A 271 6.17 -19.13 10.23
N MET A 272 7.10 -20.04 9.97
CA MET A 272 7.29 -20.63 8.64
C MET A 272 6.07 -21.41 8.15
N ILE A 273 5.42 -22.21 9.02
CA ILE A 273 4.21 -22.96 8.62
C ILE A 273 3.07 -22.02 8.23
N ILE A 274 2.80 -21.00 9.05
CA ILE A 274 1.70 -20.06 8.81
C ILE A 274 1.97 -19.26 7.52
N ILE A 275 3.18 -18.71 7.39
CA ILE A 275 3.56 -17.90 6.21
C ILE A 275 3.57 -18.77 4.95
N GLY A 276 4.08 -20.00 5.03
CA GLY A 276 4.07 -20.95 3.92
C GLY A 276 2.67 -21.28 3.44
N TYR A 277 1.73 -21.49 4.38
CA TYR A 277 0.32 -21.71 4.05
C TYR A 277 -0.32 -20.48 3.40
N LEU A 278 -0.05 -19.27 3.92
CA LEU A 278 -0.55 -18.03 3.32
C LEU A 278 -0.05 -17.82 1.89
N SER A 279 1.23 -18.08 1.64
CA SER A 279 1.82 -18.00 0.30
C SER A 279 1.19 -19.02 -0.64
N LEU A 280 0.95 -20.26 -0.20
CA LEU A 280 0.27 -21.27 -1.01
C LEU A 280 -1.16 -20.84 -1.39
N VAL A 281 -1.93 -20.32 -0.43
CA VAL A 281 -3.29 -19.81 -0.69
C VAL A 281 -3.25 -18.66 -1.69
N SER A 282 -2.32 -17.72 -1.52
CA SER A 282 -2.09 -16.59 -2.41
C SER A 282 -1.76 -17.06 -3.84
N GLN A 283 -0.85 -18.03 -4.01
CA GLN A 283 -0.53 -18.63 -5.31
C GLN A 283 -1.75 -19.26 -5.98
N ILE A 284 -2.55 -20.04 -5.25
CA ILE A 284 -3.77 -20.67 -5.78
C ILE A 284 -4.76 -19.60 -6.26
N LEU A 285 -4.91 -18.52 -5.51
CA LEU A 285 -5.78 -17.39 -5.87
C LEU A 285 -5.28 -16.66 -7.12
N ILE A 286 -3.98 -16.44 -7.27
CA ILE A 286 -3.42 -15.82 -8.47
C ILE A 286 -3.62 -16.72 -9.70
N ILE A 287 -3.32 -18.02 -9.58
CA ILE A 287 -3.42 -18.99 -10.68
C ILE A 287 -4.86 -19.13 -11.16
N LYS A 288 -5.81 -19.35 -10.25
CA LYS A 288 -7.22 -19.60 -10.59
C LYS A 288 -7.99 -18.31 -10.86
N GLY A 289 -7.69 -17.26 -10.11
CA GLY A 289 -8.46 -16.02 -10.10
C GLY A 289 -8.00 -14.98 -11.11
N LYS A 290 -6.71 -14.96 -11.48
CA LYS A 290 -6.08 -13.95 -12.35
C LYS A 290 -6.50 -12.52 -11.95
N PRO A 291 -6.22 -12.11 -10.70
CA PRO A 291 -6.77 -10.89 -10.11
C PRO A 291 -6.29 -9.60 -10.79
N LEU A 292 -5.16 -9.62 -11.50
CA LEU A 292 -4.60 -8.44 -12.15
C LEU A 292 -5.09 -8.30 -13.61
N ALA A 293 -5.19 -7.07 -14.09
CA ALA A 293 -5.68 -6.76 -15.44
C ALA A 293 -4.72 -7.27 -16.52
N SER A 294 -3.41 -7.12 -16.32
CA SER A 294 -2.41 -7.60 -17.26
C SER A 294 -2.02 -9.06 -16.99
N PRO A 295 -1.99 -9.93 -18.02
CA PRO A 295 -1.46 -11.29 -17.89
C PRO A 295 0.00 -11.33 -17.43
N MET A 296 0.81 -10.34 -17.84
CA MET A 296 2.22 -10.24 -17.44
C MET A 296 2.34 -9.90 -15.95
N GLU A 297 1.48 -9.01 -15.44
CA GLU A 297 1.47 -8.65 -14.01
C GLU A 297 1.04 -9.84 -13.15
N ASN A 298 0.03 -10.62 -13.56
CA ASN A 298 -0.34 -11.85 -12.86
C ASN A 298 0.83 -12.85 -12.81
N LYS A 299 1.54 -13.04 -13.93
CA LYS A 299 2.70 -13.94 -13.99
C LYS A 299 3.83 -13.47 -13.09
N LEU A 300 4.10 -12.17 -13.05
CA LEU A 300 5.14 -11.59 -12.20
C LEU A 300 4.78 -11.68 -10.72
N CYS A 301 3.53 -11.37 -10.36
CA CYS A 301 3.04 -11.51 -8.99
C CYS A 301 3.14 -12.97 -8.53
N LEU A 302 2.72 -13.92 -9.37
CA LEU A 302 2.88 -15.36 -9.10
C LEU A 302 4.36 -15.75 -8.94
N PHE A 303 5.23 -15.25 -9.82
CA PHE A 303 6.67 -15.49 -9.75
C PHE A 303 7.26 -14.98 -8.43
N ASN A 304 6.95 -13.76 -8.01
CA ASN A 304 7.43 -13.17 -6.76
C ASN A 304 6.94 -13.97 -5.54
N ASP A 305 5.68 -14.45 -5.54
CA ASP A 305 5.12 -15.26 -4.46
C ASP A 305 5.74 -16.67 -4.38
N ILE A 306 6.12 -17.25 -5.53
CA ILE A 306 6.89 -18.50 -5.61
C ILE A 306 8.31 -18.28 -5.08
N MET A 307 8.99 -17.20 -5.49
CA MET A 307 10.34 -16.88 -5.02
C MET A 307 10.36 -16.68 -3.51
N ALA A 308 9.36 -16.00 -2.94
CA ALA A 308 9.24 -15.85 -1.49
C ALA A 308 9.00 -17.18 -0.77
N SER A 309 8.26 -18.12 -1.39
CA SER A 309 8.07 -19.46 -0.84
C SER A 309 9.35 -20.31 -0.89
N LEU A 310 10.13 -20.20 -1.97
CA LEU A 310 11.45 -20.83 -2.07
C LEU A 310 12.43 -20.23 -1.05
N TYR A 311 12.37 -18.91 -0.85
CA TYR A 311 13.15 -18.22 0.17
C TYR A 311 12.80 -18.73 1.57
N LEU A 312 11.51 -18.85 1.89
CA LEU A 312 11.02 -19.41 3.14
C LEU A 312 11.49 -20.86 3.36
N TYR A 313 11.48 -21.68 2.31
CA TYR A 313 12.00 -23.05 2.36
C TYR A 313 13.52 -23.08 2.60
N GLY A 314 14.27 -22.16 2.01
CA GLY A 314 15.70 -22.03 2.30
C GLY A 314 15.97 -21.55 3.73
N LEU A 315 15.12 -20.69 4.30
CA LEU A 315 15.18 -20.35 5.73
C LEU A 315 14.91 -21.58 6.60
N TYR A 316 13.95 -22.42 6.23
CA TYR A 316 13.70 -23.67 6.94
C TYR A 316 14.95 -24.57 6.99
N ALA A 317 15.68 -24.68 5.89
CA ALA A 317 16.95 -25.42 5.84
C ALA A 317 18.03 -24.83 6.77
N LEU A 318 17.98 -23.52 7.07
CA LEU A 318 18.86 -22.87 8.04
C LEU A 318 18.40 -23.04 9.50
N SER A 319 17.11 -23.31 9.74
CA SER A 319 16.52 -23.43 11.08
C SER A 319 16.89 -24.73 11.81
N GLU A 320 17.30 -25.77 11.07
CA GLU A 320 17.77 -27.03 11.63
C GLU A 320 19.20 -26.95 12.15
N PRO A 321 19.63 -27.87 13.05
CA PRO A 321 21.03 -28.05 13.39
C PRO A 321 21.74 -28.74 12.21
N MET A 322 21.80 -28.10 11.04
CA MET A 322 22.78 -28.46 10.02
C MET A 322 24.16 -28.28 10.66
N GLY A 323 24.75 -29.41 11.08
CA GLY A 323 25.93 -29.46 11.94
C GLY A 323 27.23 -29.02 11.25
N ARG A 324 27.18 -28.49 10.02
CA ARG A 324 28.34 -27.99 9.28
C ARG A 324 28.10 -26.56 8.82
N ASN A 325 29.03 -25.67 9.18
CA ASN A 325 29.02 -24.27 8.77
C ASN A 325 29.03 -24.11 7.25
N GLU A 326 29.74 -24.98 6.52
CA GLU A 326 29.78 -24.99 5.06
C GLU A 326 28.39 -25.12 4.42
N SER A 327 27.52 -25.98 4.98
CA SER A 327 26.15 -26.15 4.47
C SER A 327 25.29 -24.90 4.71
N LYS A 328 25.49 -24.22 5.85
CA LYS A 328 24.81 -22.96 6.14
C LYS A 328 25.24 -21.85 5.20
N GLU A 329 26.55 -21.73 4.94
CA GLU A 329 27.08 -20.75 3.99
C GLU A 329 26.57 -20.98 2.57
N ALA A 330 26.58 -22.23 2.09
CA ALA A 330 26.04 -22.59 0.79
C ALA A 330 24.53 -22.27 0.69
N CYS A 331 23.76 -22.53 1.75
CA CYS A 331 22.35 -22.19 1.80
C CYS A 331 22.13 -20.66 1.82
N GLY A 332 22.94 -19.90 2.56
CA GLY A 332 22.90 -18.44 2.54
C GLY A 332 23.22 -17.85 1.17
N LEU A 333 24.21 -18.40 0.46
CA LEU A 333 24.51 -18.01 -0.93
C LEU A 333 23.36 -18.34 -1.88
N ALA A 334 22.68 -19.47 -1.70
CA ALA A 334 21.50 -19.82 -2.49
C ALA A 334 20.33 -18.84 -2.25
N LEU A 335 20.07 -18.46 -0.99
CA LEU A 335 19.09 -17.44 -0.65
C LEU A 335 19.43 -16.08 -1.27
N LEU A 336 20.71 -15.69 -1.24
CA LEU A 336 21.19 -14.47 -1.88
C LEU A 336 20.96 -14.51 -3.40
N ALA A 337 21.29 -15.63 -4.05
CA ALA A 337 21.06 -15.81 -5.47
C ALA A 337 19.57 -15.69 -5.84
N LEU A 338 18.67 -16.24 -5.00
CA LEU A 338 17.22 -16.09 -5.16
C LEU A 338 16.77 -14.62 -5.11
N VAL A 339 17.29 -13.84 -4.16
CA VAL A 339 16.97 -12.40 -4.03
C VAL A 339 17.43 -11.65 -5.27
N VAL A 340 18.70 -11.82 -5.67
CA VAL A 340 19.27 -11.15 -6.84
C VAL A 340 18.53 -11.53 -8.12
N PHE A 341 18.17 -12.81 -8.28
CA PHE A 341 17.37 -13.27 -9.41
C PHE A 341 15.99 -12.63 -9.43
N THR A 342 15.32 -12.55 -8.26
CA THR A 342 14.01 -11.90 -8.12
C THR A 342 14.08 -10.43 -8.51
N ILE A 343 15.06 -9.69 -8.00
CA ILE A 343 15.28 -8.29 -8.36
C ILE A 343 15.55 -8.15 -9.85
N SER A 344 16.39 -9.01 -10.43
CA SER A 344 16.75 -8.96 -11.85
C SER A 344 15.55 -9.16 -12.77
N VAL A 345 14.66 -10.12 -12.45
CA VAL A 345 13.42 -10.35 -13.21
C VAL A 345 12.47 -9.17 -13.10
N ASN A 346 12.31 -8.58 -11.90
CA ASN A 346 11.49 -7.39 -11.71
C ASN A 346 12.06 -6.16 -12.45
N VAL A 347 13.39 -5.99 -12.45
CA VAL A 347 14.08 -4.94 -13.22
C VAL A 347 13.96 -5.16 -14.72
N LEU A 348 14.06 -6.40 -15.21
CA LEU A 348 13.90 -6.70 -16.63
C LEU A 348 12.50 -6.33 -17.13
N LYS A 349 11.48 -6.48 -16.28
CA LYS A 349 10.10 -6.03 -16.57
C LYS A 349 10.02 -4.51 -16.79
N LEU A 350 10.94 -3.72 -16.24
CA LEU A 350 11.02 -2.27 -16.49
C LEU A 350 11.33 -1.95 -17.95
N PHE A 351 12.07 -2.84 -18.62
CA PHE A 351 12.49 -2.66 -20.01
C PHE A 351 11.50 -3.27 -21.01
N THR A 352 10.55 -4.09 -20.57
CA THR A 352 9.47 -4.54 -21.47
C THR A 352 8.54 -3.37 -21.75
N PRO A 353 8.35 -2.97 -23.03
CA PRO A 353 7.49 -1.85 -23.38
C PRO A 353 6.10 -2.12 -22.82
N ALA A 354 5.53 -1.11 -22.14
CA ALA A 354 4.16 -1.18 -21.67
C ALA A 354 3.28 -1.55 -22.87
N THR A 355 2.76 -2.78 -22.87
CA THR A 355 1.75 -3.16 -23.84
C THR A 355 0.65 -2.15 -23.68
N LYS A 356 0.28 -1.46 -24.77
CA LYS A 356 -0.72 -0.39 -24.75
C LYS A 356 -1.91 -0.92 -23.96
N VAL A 357 -2.08 -0.43 -22.73
CA VAL A 357 -3.31 -0.61 -21.99
C VAL A 357 -4.32 0.03 -22.91
N VAL A 358 -5.24 -0.78 -23.44
CA VAL A 358 -6.38 -0.28 -24.18
C VAL A 358 -7.12 0.56 -23.15
N SER A 359 -6.83 1.86 -23.12
CA SER A 359 -7.65 2.78 -22.39
C SER A 359 -9.01 2.60 -23.01
N LEU A 360 -9.95 2.08 -22.21
CA LEU A 360 -11.36 2.24 -22.49
C LEU A 360 -11.54 3.75 -22.53
N GLN A 361 -11.33 4.36 -23.71
CA GLN A 361 -11.83 5.69 -23.95
C GLN A 361 -13.31 5.56 -23.60
N PRO A 362 -13.82 6.36 -22.65
CA PRO A 362 -15.25 6.42 -22.44
C PRO A 362 -15.81 6.61 -23.85
N THR A 363 -16.59 5.64 -24.30
CA THR A 363 -17.24 5.76 -25.58
C THR A 363 -18.08 7.00 -25.38
N ASN A 364 -17.65 8.11 -25.98
CA ASN A 364 -18.47 9.29 -26.12
C ASN A 364 -19.58 8.85 -27.08
N THR A 365 -20.49 8.00 -26.61
CA THR A 365 -21.88 8.12 -26.99
C THR A 365 -22.24 9.52 -26.50
N GLU A 366 -22.01 10.50 -27.38
CA GLU A 366 -22.70 11.77 -27.30
C GLU A 366 -24.14 11.41 -26.91
N PRO A 367 -24.73 12.05 -25.89
CA PRO A 367 -26.16 11.96 -25.72
C PRO A 367 -26.75 12.44 -27.04
N ARG A 368 -27.16 11.48 -27.88
CA ARG A 368 -27.81 11.74 -29.14
C ARG A 368 -29.02 12.56 -28.73
N ALA A 369 -28.99 13.85 -29.06
CA ALA A 369 -30.14 14.73 -28.94
C ALA A 369 -31.14 14.29 -30.00
N ASP A 370 -31.70 13.09 -29.83
CA ASP A 370 -32.85 12.64 -30.57
C ASP A 370 -34.02 13.44 -30.01
N ASN A 371 -34.31 14.55 -30.68
CA ASN A 371 -35.65 15.10 -30.77
C ASN A 371 -36.57 13.98 -31.28
N THR A 372 -37.08 13.14 -30.39
CA THR A 372 -38.21 12.27 -30.66
C THR A 372 -39.33 12.60 -29.68
N THR A 373 -40.28 13.36 -30.21
CA THR A 373 -41.70 13.14 -29.94
C THR A 373 -41.95 11.66 -29.69
N PHE A 374 -42.55 11.36 -28.54
CA PHE A 374 -43.12 10.06 -28.22
C PHE A 374 -44.14 9.68 -29.31
N ASN A 375 -43.71 8.87 -30.28
CA ASN A 375 -44.62 8.08 -31.10
C ASN A 375 -44.47 6.62 -30.66
N ILE A 376 -45.41 6.19 -29.83
CA ILE A 376 -45.57 4.80 -29.42
C ILE A 376 -46.16 4.06 -30.63
N SER A 377 -45.32 3.41 -31.44
CA SER A 377 -45.79 2.37 -32.35
C SER A 377 -45.80 1.03 -31.61
N TYR A 378 -46.99 0.53 -31.32
CA TYR A 378 -47.19 -0.84 -30.83
C TYR A 378 -46.72 -1.82 -31.91
N ASN A 379 -45.72 -2.63 -31.58
CA ASN A 379 -45.40 -3.83 -32.34
C ASN A 379 -45.88 -5.02 -31.51
N GLU A 380 -46.89 -5.72 -32.03
CA GLU A 380 -47.48 -6.90 -31.42
C GLU A 380 -46.46 -8.05 -31.43
N GLN A 381 -46.07 -8.51 -30.24
CA GLN A 381 -45.63 -9.89 -30.03
C GLN A 381 -46.24 -10.46 -28.75
N PRO A 382 -46.60 -11.77 -28.75
CA PRO A 382 -47.57 -12.32 -27.83
C PRO A 382 -47.02 -12.57 -26.43
N LEU A 383 -47.87 -12.25 -25.45
CA LEU A 383 -47.71 -12.45 -24.01
C LEU A 383 -47.32 -13.89 -23.64
N ARG A 384 -46.21 -14.03 -22.90
CA ARG A 384 -46.10 -15.01 -21.82
C ARG A 384 -46.38 -14.30 -20.50
N THR A 385 -47.52 -14.62 -19.92
CA THR A 385 -48.02 -14.18 -18.62
C THR A 385 -47.14 -14.70 -17.49
N VAL A 386 -46.48 -13.80 -16.78
CA VAL A 386 -46.16 -13.99 -15.35
C VAL A 386 -46.80 -12.82 -14.61
N ALA A 387 -47.84 -13.15 -13.85
CA ALA A 387 -48.57 -12.19 -13.04
C ALA A 387 -47.76 -11.84 -11.78
N VAL A 388 -47.47 -10.55 -11.60
CA VAL A 388 -47.22 -9.97 -10.27
C VAL A 388 -48.06 -8.69 -10.18
N LEU A 389 -49.10 -8.74 -9.35
CA LEU A 389 -49.93 -7.62 -8.95
C LEU A 389 -49.12 -6.63 -8.09
N PRO A 390 -49.24 -5.31 -8.29
CA PRO A 390 -48.91 -4.33 -7.27
C PRO A 390 -50.19 -3.99 -6.48
N GLN A 391 -50.20 -4.23 -5.16
CA GLN A 391 -51.17 -3.59 -4.28
C GLN A 391 -50.60 -2.26 -3.79
N VAL A 392 -51.21 -1.19 -4.30
CA VAL A 392 -51.24 0.13 -3.68
C VAL A 392 -52.27 0.08 -2.55
N MET A 393 -51.89 0.54 -1.36
CA MET A 393 -52.82 1.18 -0.44
C MET A 393 -52.16 2.40 0.18
N GLU A 394 -52.71 3.56 -0.16
CA GLU A 394 -52.63 4.77 0.65
C GLU A 394 -53.42 4.57 1.94
N HIS A 395 -52.87 4.97 3.08
CA HIS A 395 -53.71 5.57 4.12
C HIS A 395 -52.92 6.55 5.01
N ASN A 396 -53.56 7.69 5.26
CA ASN A 396 -53.15 8.82 6.06
C ASN A 396 -52.92 8.47 7.54
N GLY A 397 -52.07 9.24 8.23
CA GLY A 397 -52.11 9.31 9.69
C GLY A 397 -50.89 9.94 10.35
N LEU A 398 -50.99 11.24 10.68
CA LEU A 398 -50.26 11.87 11.78
C LEU A 398 -50.39 11.01 13.06
N PHE A 399 -49.31 10.80 13.82
CA PHE A 399 -49.30 11.04 15.27
C PHE A 399 -47.87 11.00 15.85
N MET A 400 -47.63 11.94 16.77
CA MET A 400 -46.49 12.04 17.68
C MET A 400 -46.45 10.90 18.72
N ARG A 401 -45.27 10.80 19.37
CA ARG A 401 -44.93 10.06 20.63
C ARG A 401 -44.81 8.53 20.45
N GLU A 402 -43.88 7.83 21.08
CA GLU A 402 -43.32 8.04 22.41
C GLU A 402 -41.97 7.33 22.56
N VAL A 403 -41.11 7.92 23.38
CA VAL A 403 -39.94 7.29 24.02
C VAL A 403 -40.43 6.16 24.92
N ARG A 404 -39.77 4.97 24.90
CA ARG A 404 -39.52 4.20 26.13
C ARG A 404 -38.52 3.05 25.94
N TYR A 405 -37.55 3.07 26.86
CA TYR A 405 -36.49 2.12 27.25
C TYR A 405 -35.37 1.81 26.26
#